data_AF-A0A1C6K820-F1
#
_entry.id   AF-A0A1C6K820-F1
#
_cell.length_a   1.000
_cell.length_b   1.000
_cell.length_c   1.000
_cell.angle_alpha   90.00
_cell.angle_beta   90.00
_cell.angle_gamma   90.00
#
_symmetry.space_group_name_H-M   'P 1'
#
loop_
_entity.id
_entity.type
_entity.pdbx_description
1 polymer ?
#
loop_
_entity_poly.entity_id
_entity_poly.type
_entity_poly.pdbx_seq_one_letter_code
_entity_poly.pdbx_strand_id
1 'polypeptide(L)' 'MTQAVTYERETKSVAFQGKIIVLESLTPVLPPKEKAQRKKEIERCLYEVFRKYGDRFP' A
#
# COMPACT_ATOMS: atom_id res chain seq x y z
N MET A 1 20.61 4.17 -9.36
CA MET A 1 20.68 3.42 -8.09
C MET A 1 19.43 2.57 -7.99
N THR A 2 19.52 1.26 -8.16
CA THR A 2 18.39 0.33 -8.07
C THR A 2 18.10 0.04 -6.60
N GLN A 3 16.96 0.51 -6.12
CA GLN A 3 16.52 0.28 -4.76
C GLN A 3 16.11 -1.19 -4.59
N ALA A 4 16.75 -1.89 -3.65
CA ALA A 4 16.38 -3.26 -3.33
C ALA A 4 15.02 -3.27 -2.63
N VAL A 5 13.97 -3.66 -3.36
CA VAL A 5 12.64 -3.89 -2.79
C VAL A 5 12.68 -5.26 -2.11
N THR A 6 12.50 -5.27 -0.80
CA THR A 6 12.34 -6.52 -0.05
C THR A 6 10.91 -7.02 -0.25
N TYR A 7 10.73 -8.31 -0.45
CA TYR A 7 9.41 -8.93 -0.62
C TYR A 7 9.14 -9.91 0.51
N GLU A 8 7.91 -9.88 1.03
CA GLU A 8 7.37 -10.91 1.90
C GLU A 8 6.64 -11.93 1.02
N ARG A 9 6.91 -13.22 1.26
CA ARG A 9 6.37 -14.33 0.47
C ARG A 9 5.35 -15.09 1.30
N GLU A 10 4.14 -15.21 0.79
CA GLU A 10 3.09 -16.04 1.35
C GLU A 10 2.70 -17.11 0.33
N THR A 11 2.65 -18.37 0.74
CA THR A 11 2.18 -19.49 -0.09
C THR A 11 0.88 -20.04 0.48
N LYS A 12 -0.16 -20.13 -0.35
CA LYS A 12 -1.47 -20.62 0.05
C LYS A 12 -2.06 -21.56 -0.99
N SER A 13 -2.67 -22.64 -0.52
CA SER A 13 -3.39 -23.59 -1.37
C SER A 13 -4.86 -23.17 -1.41
N VAL A 14 -5.36 -22.81 -2.58
CA VAL A 14 -6.74 -22.39 -2.79
C VAL A 14 -7.46 -23.36 -3.72
N ALA A 15 -8.68 -23.74 -3.37
CA ALA A 15 -9.53 -24.51 -4.26
C ALA A 15 -10.19 -23.55 -5.26
N PHE A 16 -9.95 -23.75 -6.56
CA PHE A 16 -10.55 -23.00 -7.64
C PHE A 16 -11.05 -23.96 -8.71
N GLN A 17 -12.35 -23.89 -9.03
CA GLN A 17 -13.01 -24.76 -10.02
C GLN A 17 -12.77 -26.27 -9.78
N GLY A 18 -12.82 -26.71 -8.53
CA GLY A 18 -12.62 -28.12 -8.16
C GLY A 18 -11.16 -28.60 -8.24
N LYS A 19 -10.20 -27.70 -8.51
CA LYS A 19 -8.76 -27.98 -8.49
C LYS A 19 -8.10 -27.22 -7.35
N ILE A 20 -7.09 -27.82 -6.73
CA ILE A 20 -6.26 -27.13 -5.75
C ILE A 20 -5.14 -26.42 -6.51
N ILE A 21 -5.06 -25.11 -6.36
CA ILE A 21 -4.03 -24.26 -6.95
C ILE A 21 -3.13 -23.75 -5.83
N VAL A 22 -1.82 -23.87 -6.00
CA VAL A 22 -0.84 -23.22 -5.13
C VAL A 22 -0.67 -21.78 -5.60
N LEU A 23 -1.08 -20.84 -4.77
CA LEU A 23 -0.95 -19.42 -5.01
C LEU A 23 0.22 -18.88 -4.19
N GLU A 24 1.12 -18.19 -4.89
CA GLU A 24 2.26 -17.53 -4.28
C GLU A 24 2.09 -16.02 -4.38
N SER A 25 1.94 -15.38 -3.22
CA SER A 25 1.73 -13.94 -3.09
C SER A 25 3.03 -13.28 -2.63
N LEU A 26 3.52 -12.32 -3.42
CA LEU A 26 4.67 -11.49 -3.07
C LEU A 26 4.17 -10.10 -2.70
N THR A 27 4.29 -9.74 -1.42
CA THR A 27 3.92 -8.42 -0.93
C THR A 27 5.19 -7.57 -0.80
N PRO A 28 5.29 -6.41 -1.46
CA PRO A 28 6.46 -5.54 -1.33
C PRO A 28 6.53 -4.95 0.07
N VAL A 29 7.63 -5.22 0.78
CA VAL A 29 7.94 -4.63 2.07
C VAL A 29 8.57 -3.27 1.81
N LEU A 30 7.72 -2.24 1.76
CA LEU A 30 8.21 -0.87 1.72
C LEU A 30 9.04 -0.59 2.98
N PRO A 31 10.27 -0.05 2.85
CA PRO A 31 11.06 0.36 4.00
C PRO A 31 10.28 1.32 4.90
N PRO A 32 10.45 1.28 6.22
CA PRO A 32 9.72 2.15 7.15
C PRO A 32 9.81 3.64 6.79
N LYS A 33 10.97 4.07 6.25
CA LYS A 33 11.21 5.44 5.79
C LYS A 33 10.30 5.85 4.63
N GLU A 34 10.08 4.96 3.66
CA GLU A 34 9.22 5.26 2.51
C GLU A 34 7.74 5.22 2.87
N LYS A 35 7.35 4.27 3.73
CA LYS A 35 6.00 4.24 4.30
C LYS A 35 5.68 5.54 5.04
N ALA A 36 6.60 6.02 5.87
CA ALA A 36 6.45 7.28 6.59
C ALA A 36 6.39 8.49 5.65
N GLN A 37 7.24 8.53 4.61
CA GLN A 37 7.24 9.59 3.61
C GLN A 37 5.91 9.64 2.83
N ARG A 38 5.43 8.48 2.38
CA ARG A 38 4.16 8.35 1.66
C ARG A 38 2.96 8.70 2.55
N LYS A 39 2.99 8.30 3.82
CA LYS A 39 1.98 8.71 4.81
C LYS A 39 1.94 10.22 5.00
N LYS A 40 3.09 10.87 5.17
CA LYS A 40 3.22 12.33 5.31
C LYS A 40 2.72 13.07 4.06
N GLU A 41 2.97 12.52 2.87
CA GLU A 41 2.47 13.06 1.61
C GLU A 41 0.95 12.97 1.49
N ILE A 42 0.36 11.84 1.89
CA ILE A 42 -1.09 11.67 1.94
C ILE A 42 -1.72 12.64 2.94
N GLU A 43 -1.16 12.74 4.15
CA GLU A 43 -1.63 13.70 5.17
C GLU A 43 -1.57 15.15 4.67
N ARG A 44 -0.48 15.53 3.99
CA ARG A 44 -0.35 16.86 3.36
C ARG A 44 -1.41 17.08 2.29
N CYS A 45 -1.63 16.11 1.41
CA CYS A 45 -2.65 16.20 0.36
C CYS A 45 -4.06 16.35 0.96
N LEU A 46 -4.38 15.55 1.97
CA LEU A 46 -5.64 15.63 2.69
C LEU A 46 -5.81 16.98 3.37
N TYR A 47 -4.77 17.49 4.04
CA TYR A 47 -4.78 18.81 4.66
C TYR A 47 -5.10 19.92 3.63
N GLU A 48 -4.45 19.90 2.46
CA GLU A 48 -4.72 20.88 1.40
C GLU A 48 -6.15 20.79 0.87
N VAL A 49 -6.68 19.57 0.71
CA VAL A 49 -8.08 19.37 0.30
C VAL A 49 -9.03 19.92 1.37
N PHE A 50 -8.87 19.54 2.63
CA PHE A 50 -9.72 20.02 3.71
C PHE A 50 -9.61 21.51 3.91
N ARG A 51 -8.42 22.11 3.81
CA ARG A 51 -8.22 23.55 3.85
C ARG A 51 -8.93 24.26 2.69
N LYS A 52 -8.87 23.71 1.47
CA LYS A 52 -9.47 24.31 0.27
C LYS A 52 -10.99 24.35 0.31
N TYR A 53 -11.62 23.38 0.97
CA TYR A 53 -13.07 23.21 1.00
C TYR A 53 -13.69 23.37 2.39
N GLY A 54 -12.89 23.50 3.46
CA GLY A 54 -13.35 23.56 4.84
C GLY A 54 -14.10 24.85 5.16
N ASP A 55 -13.68 25.97 4.58
CA ASP A 55 -14.37 27.27 4.74
C ASP A 55 -15.58 27.42 3.78
N ARG A 56 -15.86 26.42 2.93
CA ARG A 56 -16.96 26.48 1.93
C ARG A 56 -18.30 25.95 2.43
N PHE A 57 -18.36 25.45 3.66
CA PHE A 57 -19.61 25.01 4.26
C PHE A 57 -19.90 25.89 5.49
N PRO A 58 -21.02 26.64 5.52
CA PRO A 58 -21.44 27.42 6.68
C PRO A 58 -21.84 26.55 7.88
#